data_AF-A0A1I3F1E7-F1
#
_entry.id   AF-A0A1I3F1E7-F1
#
_cell.length_a   1.000
_cell.length_b   1.000
_cell.length_c   1.000
_cell.angle_alpha   90.00
_cell.angle_beta   90.00
_cell.angle_gamma   90.00
#
_symmetry.space_group_name_H-M   'P 1'
#
loop_
_entity.id
_entity.type
_entity.pdbx_description
1 polymer ?
#
loop_
_entity_poly.entity_id
_entity_poly.type
_entity_poly.pdbx_seq_one_letter_code
_entity_poly.pdbx_strand_id
1 'polypeptide(L)'
;MNMSFLQELFSTITQRDALRRQRSDARAPVDHERVIAACRALLESDGEASSITLASRALDLYTRLDETEKLRFFERLTGEFSANAERIDEAYQRYQASRDDCDLQALFNVCEPSRQEVLRRLNLTTDGTHELVGMREDLLGVLKAHPGLQPLNDDFAHLFASWFNRGFLVLRRIDWNTPAAILERIIHYEAVHEIQDWNDLRRRLDARDRRCFAFFHPAIGDEPLIFVEVALYKGLPDQIQPILSGTHRLIEDPDVADTAAFFGISNCQTGLRGISFGNFLIKQVVQELKQELPNLRHFVTLSPVPGFRQWLDSLQEQEERLDDDAHETLALLEDPDWHSDPAKADRLRDVVKPLAAHYLLQEKNAKGLPLNPVARFHLGNGAELHRINWLGDISAKGIQQAAGLMVNYLYVLEDIERNHEQYTTNGTIACSSSVRDLRRRARKLLTGETEK
;
A
#
# COMPACT_ATOMS: atom_id res chain seq x y z
N MET A 1 -37.46 2.96 12.15
CA MET A 1 -36.81 2.37 13.34
C MET A 1 -35.35 2.19 12.96
N ASN A 2 -34.42 2.95 13.55
CA ASN A 2 -33.01 3.00 13.10
C ASN A 2 -32.28 1.70 13.48
N MET A 3 -31.78 0.97 12.48
CA MET A 3 -30.96 -0.23 12.69
C MET A 3 -29.69 0.06 13.51
N SER A 4 -29.07 1.24 13.35
CA SER A 4 -27.86 1.59 14.12
C SER A 4 -28.13 1.73 15.61
N PHE A 5 -29.32 2.22 16.00
CA PHE A 5 -29.70 2.35 17.41
C PHE A 5 -29.91 0.98 18.06
N LEU A 6 -30.50 0.02 17.33
CA LEU A 6 -30.64 -1.35 17.83
C LEU A 6 -29.28 -2.06 17.90
N GLN A 7 -28.40 -1.86 16.92
CA GLN A 7 -27.03 -2.39 16.95
C GLN A 7 -26.21 -1.80 18.12
N GLU A 8 -26.30 -0.49 18.37
CA GLU A 8 -25.69 0.16 19.55
C GLU A 8 -26.26 -0.36 20.86
N LEU A 9 -27.58 -0.59 20.93
CA LEU A 9 -28.21 -1.09 22.15
C LEU A 9 -27.83 -2.55 22.44
N PHE A 10 -27.78 -3.39 21.40
CA PHE A 10 -27.32 -4.77 21.51
C PHE A 10 -25.82 -4.84 21.79
N SER A 11 -24.98 -3.96 21.21
CA SER A 11 -23.54 -3.89 21.51
C SER A 11 -23.29 -3.43 22.96
N THR A 12 -24.08 -2.48 23.47
CA THR A 12 -23.95 -1.99 24.86
C THR A 12 -24.37 -3.06 25.88
N ILE A 13 -25.41 -3.86 25.58
CA ILE A 13 -25.86 -4.97 26.44
C ILE A 13 -24.85 -6.11 26.41
N THR A 14 -24.33 -6.46 25.23
CA THR A 14 -23.34 -7.52 25.07
C THR A 14 -21.97 -7.14 25.66
N GLN A 15 -21.52 -5.89 25.55
CA GLN A 15 -20.32 -5.40 26.23
C GLN A 15 -20.39 -5.55 27.75
N ARG A 16 -21.55 -5.29 28.37
CA ARG A 16 -21.72 -5.46 29.83
C ARG A 16 -21.62 -6.92 30.28
N ASP A 17 -22.13 -7.85 29.49
CA ASP A 17 -22.02 -9.29 29.76
C ASP A 17 -20.62 -9.84 29.42
N ALA A 18 -19.97 -9.31 28.38
CA ALA A 18 -18.59 -9.61 28.02
C ALA A 18 -17.64 -9.21 29.15
N LEU A 19 -17.74 -7.97 29.65
CA LEU A 19 -16.94 -7.46 30.78
C LEU A 19 -17.13 -8.27 32.08
N ARG A 20 -18.32 -8.85 32.30
CA ARG A 20 -18.59 -9.74 33.44
C ARG A 20 -17.93 -11.11 33.30
N ARG A 21 -17.86 -11.68 32.09
CA ARG A 21 -17.14 -12.95 31.83
C ARG A 21 -15.63 -12.77 31.71
N GLN A 22 -15.17 -11.63 31.20
CA GLN A 22 -13.75 -11.27 31.12
C GLN A 22 -13.09 -11.29 32.50
N ARG A 23 -13.81 -10.89 33.56
CA ARG A 23 -13.33 -10.98 34.95
C ARG A 23 -13.19 -12.40 35.50
N SER A 24 -13.90 -13.39 34.96
CA SER A 24 -13.76 -14.80 35.39
C SER A 24 -12.79 -15.61 34.55
N ASP A 25 -12.55 -15.24 33.28
CA ASP A 25 -11.75 -16.02 32.31
C ASP A 25 -10.36 -15.38 32.00
N ALA A 26 -10.02 -14.25 32.62
CA ALA A 26 -8.76 -13.52 32.42
C ALA A 26 -7.49 -14.24 32.92
N ARG A 27 -7.60 -15.39 33.62
CA ARG A 27 -6.46 -16.12 34.20
C ARG A 27 -6.09 -17.45 33.53
N ALA A 28 -6.89 -17.93 32.59
CA ALA A 28 -6.57 -19.17 31.88
C ALA A 28 -5.61 -18.88 30.70
N PRO A 29 -4.58 -19.72 30.46
CA PRO A 29 -3.82 -19.66 29.23
C PRO A 29 -4.77 -19.84 28.04
N VAL A 30 -4.55 -19.04 26.99
CA VAL A 30 -5.30 -19.13 25.74
C VAL A 30 -4.36 -19.74 24.71
N ASP A 31 -4.85 -20.76 24.03
CA ASP A 31 -4.19 -21.43 22.92
C ASP A 31 -5.06 -21.29 21.66
N HIS A 32 -4.47 -21.65 20.52
CA HIS A 32 -5.16 -21.61 19.23
C HIS A 32 -6.40 -22.52 19.20
N GLU A 33 -6.43 -23.63 19.94
CA GLU A 33 -7.57 -24.56 20.00
C GLU A 33 -8.84 -23.87 20.52
N ARG A 34 -8.71 -23.01 21.53
CA ARG A 34 -9.86 -22.23 22.04
C ARG A 34 -10.39 -21.25 20.99
N VAL A 35 -9.53 -20.64 20.18
CA VAL A 35 -9.95 -19.74 19.09
C VAL A 35 -10.65 -20.54 17.99
N ILE A 36 -10.08 -21.68 17.58
CA ILE A 36 -10.68 -22.57 16.58
C ILE A 36 -12.06 -23.07 17.04
N ALA A 37 -12.19 -23.47 18.30
CA ALA A 37 -13.48 -23.85 18.88
C ALA A 37 -14.50 -22.70 18.86
N ALA A 38 -14.06 -21.47 19.12
CA ALA A 38 -14.92 -20.29 19.01
C ALA A 38 -15.35 -20.02 17.56
N CYS A 39 -14.44 -20.17 16.58
CA CYS A 39 -14.77 -20.05 15.15
C CYS A 39 -15.77 -21.12 14.67
N ARG A 40 -15.68 -22.36 15.16
CA ARG A 40 -16.67 -23.41 14.84
C ARG A 40 -18.04 -23.09 15.44
N ALA A 41 -18.09 -22.72 16.72
CA ALA A 41 -19.32 -22.29 17.36
C ALA A 41 -19.95 -21.07 16.66
N LEU A 42 -19.11 -20.16 16.13
CA LEU A 42 -19.56 -19.02 15.35
C LEU A 42 -20.22 -19.45 14.02
N LEU A 43 -19.71 -20.46 13.32
CA LEU A 43 -20.32 -21.00 12.11
C LEU A 43 -21.65 -21.74 12.38
N GLU A 44 -21.75 -22.41 13.53
CA GLU A 44 -22.95 -23.15 13.95
C GLU A 44 -24.06 -22.25 14.52
N SER A 45 -23.77 -20.97 14.78
CA SER A 45 -24.75 -20.02 15.33
C SER A 45 -25.75 -19.56 14.27
N ASP A 46 -27.04 -19.70 14.57
CA ASP A 46 -28.16 -19.23 13.74
C ASP A 46 -28.68 -17.83 14.14
N GLY A 47 -28.31 -17.34 15.33
CA GLY A 47 -28.81 -16.07 15.88
C GLY A 47 -27.85 -14.90 15.67
N GLU A 48 -28.34 -13.74 15.23
CA GLU A 48 -27.51 -12.55 15.00
C GLU A 48 -26.83 -12.07 16.29
N ALA A 49 -27.57 -11.98 17.41
CA ALA A 49 -27.03 -11.55 18.70
C ALA A 49 -26.00 -12.53 19.30
N SER A 50 -26.21 -13.85 19.11
CA SER A 50 -25.25 -14.88 19.54
C SER A 50 -24.00 -14.84 18.68
N SER A 51 -24.12 -14.63 17.37
CA SER A 51 -22.99 -14.53 16.45
C SER A 51 -22.09 -13.33 16.79
N ILE A 52 -22.64 -12.15 17.10
CA ILE A 52 -21.84 -10.99 17.53
C ILE A 52 -21.05 -11.30 18.81
N THR A 53 -21.69 -11.95 19.79
CA THR A 53 -21.03 -12.31 21.06
C THR A 53 -19.92 -13.34 20.86
N LEU A 54 -20.15 -14.35 20.00
CA LEU A 54 -19.17 -15.37 19.68
C LEU A 54 -17.99 -14.81 18.86
N ALA A 55 -18.26 -13.90 17.92
CA ALA A 55 -17.26 -13.20 17.15
C ALA A 55 -16.35 -12.35 18.03
N SER A 56 -16.92 -11.52 18.91
CA SER A 56 -16.17 -10.71 19.88
C SER A 56 -15.30 -11.60 20.78
N ARG A 57 -15.83 -12.73 21.26
CA ARG A 57 -15.06 -13.70 22.03
C ARG A 57 -13.91 -14.31 21.24
N ALA A 58 -14.12 -14.66 19.97
CA ALA A 58 -13.08 -15.25 19.13
C ALA A 58 -11.91 -14.27 18.93
N LEU A 59 -12.22 -13.00 18.66
CA LEU A 59 -11.21 -11.96 18.47
C LEU A 59 -10.49 -11.60 19.78
N ASP A 60 -11.21 -11.50 20.91
CA ASP A 60 -10.62 -11.34 22.24
C ASP A 60 -9.64 -12.47 22.60
N LEU A 61 -9.93 -13.70 22.18
CA LEU A 61 -9.04 -14.84 22.39
C LEU A 61 -7.82 -14.75 21.45
N TYR A 62 -8.04 -14.37 20.19
CA TYR A 62 -6.96 -14.20 19.20
C TYR A 62 -5.93 -13.16 19.63
N THR A 63 -6.36 -11.99 20.13
CA THR A 63 -5.46 -10.91 20.57
C THR A 63 -4.55 -11.29 21.74
N ARG A 64 -4.91 -12.35 22.48
CA ARG A 64 -4.14 -12.88 23.62
C ARG A 64 -3.15 -13.98 23.23
N LEU A 65 -3.15 -14.43 21.97
CA LEU A 65 -2.22 -15.44 21.49
C LEU A 65 -0.82 -14.85 21.32
N ASP A 66 0.20 -15.66 21.63
CA ASP A 66 1.57 -15.37 21.20
C ASP A 66 1.78 -15.74 19.73
N GLU A 67 2.93 -15.35 19.17
CA GLU A 67 3.26 -15.56 17.76
C GLU A 67 3.26 -17.05 17.34
N THR A 68 3.61 -17.97 18.25
CA THR A 68 3.60 -19.41 17.95
C THR A 68 2.19 -19.94 17.86
N GLU A 69 1.32 -19.52 18.78
CA GLU A 69 -0.08 -19.89 18.79
C GLU A 69 -0.87 -19.22 17.65
N LYS A 70 -0.56 -17.97 17.28
CA LYS A 70 -1.11 -17.32 16.07
C LYS A 70 -0.78 -18.11 14.80
N LEU A 71 0.47 -18.55 14.64
CA LEU A 71 0.87 -19.37 13.49
C LEU A 71 0.06 -20.68 13.42
N ARG A 72 -0.06 -21.40 14.54
CA ARG A 72 -0.87 -22.62 14.63
C ARG A 72 -2.34 -22.36 14.31
N PHE A 73 -2.89 -21.23 14.78
CA PHE A 73 -4.24 -20.80 14.42
C PHE A 73 -4.38 -20.62 12.91
N PHE A 74 -3.45 -19.94 12.24
CA PHE A 74 -3.48 -19.76 10.79
C PHE A 74 -3.38 -21.08 10.02
N GLU A 75 -2.50 -22.00 10.44
CA GLU A 75 -2.37 -23.32 9.84
C GLU A 75 -3.68 -24.12 9.94
N ARG A 76 -4.30 -24.12 11.13
CA ARG A 76 -5.59 -24.78 11.39
C ARG A 76 -6.73 -24.14 10.60
N LEU A 77 -6.80 -22.80 10.56
CA LEU A 77 -7.82 -22.08 9.79
C LEU A 77 -7.69 -22.33 8.28
N THR A 78 -6.46 -22.41 7.77
CA THR A 78 -6.20 -22.69 6.34
C THR A 78 -6.62 -24.12 5.97
N GLY A 79 -6.26 -25.10 6.80
CA GLY A 79 -6.52 -26.51 6.53
C GLY A 79 -7.97 -26.93 6.78
N GLU A 80 -8.49 -26.69 7.99
CA GLU A 80 -9.75 -27.29 8.45
C GLU A 80 -11.01 -26.55 8.01
N PHE A 81 -10.88 -25.26 7.71
CA PHE A 81 -12.00 -24.43 7.24
C PHE A 81 -11.94 -24.25 5.72
N SER A 82 -11.42 -25.28 5.03
CA SER A 82 -11.43 -25.38 3.57
C SER A 82 -12.79 -25.83 3.03
N ALA A 83 -12.97 -25.73 1.72
CA ALA A 83 -14.15 -26.23 1.05
C ALA A 83 -14.14 -27.77 1.04
N ASN A 84 -15.30 -28.40 1.25
CA ASN A 84 -15.40 -29.86 1.31
C ASN A 84 -15.30 -30.47 -0.10
N ALA A 85 -14.22 -31.23 -0.34
CA ALA A 85 -13.95 -31.83 -1.66
C ALA A 85 -15.05 -32.78 -2.15
N GLU A 86 -15.62 -33.61 -1.27
CA GLU A 86 -16.70 -34.54 -1.64
C GLU A 86 -17.95 -33.78 -2.12
N ARG A 87 -18.30 -32.69 -1.42
CA ARG A 87 -19.44 -31.84 -1.81
C ARG A 87 -19.19 -31.10 -3.13
N ILE A 88 -17.95 -30.70 -3.40
CA ILE A 88 -17.55 -30.10 -4.68
C ILE A 88 -17.71 -31.13 -5.81
N ASP A 89 -17.19 -32.34 -5.62
CA ASP A 89 -17.25 -33.41 -6.62
C ASP A 89 -18.70 -33.77 -6.97
N GLU A 90 -19.57 -33.91 -5.96
CA GLU A 90 -21.00 -34.17 -6.16
C GLU A 90 -21.71 -33.02 -6.91
N ALA A 91 -21.44 -31.76 -6.53
CA ALA A 91 -22.07 -30.61 -7.20
C ALA A 91 -21.57 -30.47 -8.64
N TYR A 92 -20.29 -30.74 -8.89
CA TYR A 92 -19.70 -30.72 -10.23
C TYR A 92 -20.32 -31.79 -11.13
N GLN A 93 -20.57 -33.01 -10.62
CA GLN A 93 -21.24 -34.06 -11.39
C GLN A 93 -22.64 -33.66 -11.84
N ARG A 94 -23.42 -33.00 -10.97
CA ARG A 94 -24.75 -32.49 -11.32
C ARG A 94 -24.66 -31.42 -12.41
N TYR A 95 -23.82 -30.41 -12.21
CA TYR A 95 -23.59 -29.35 -13.19
C TYR A 95 -23.05 -29.90 -14.53
N GLN A 96 -22.18 -30.91 -14.49
CA GLN A 96 -21.65 -31.53 -15.70
C GLN A 96 -22.76 -32.16 -16.55
N ALA A 97 -23.77 -32.74 -15.91
CA ALA A 97 -24.91 -33.39 -16.55
C ALA A 97 -25.97 -32.39 -17.05
N SER A 98 -26.34 -31.39 -16.23
CA SER A 98 -27.42 -30.44 -16.57
C SER A 98 -26.95 -29.25 -17.40
N ARG A 99 -25.75 -28.71 -17.10
CA ARG A 99 -25.21 -27.44 -17.64
C ARG A 99 -26.14 -26.24 -17.47
N ASP A 100 -27.00 -26.27 -16.45
CA ASP A 100 -27.88 -25.15 -16.12
C ASP A 100 -27.29 -24.22 -15.06
N ASP A 101 -27.87 -23.03 -14.95
CA ASP A 101 -27.43 -21.99 -14.02
C ASP A 101 -27.73 -22.34 -12.55
N CYS A 102 -28.73 -23.19 -12.28
CA CYS A 102 -29.09 -23.59 -10.92
C CYS A 102 -28.02 -24.50 -10.31
N ASP A 103 -27.57 -25.51 -11.07
CA ASP A 103 -26.48 -26.40 -10.66
C ASP A 103 -25.13 -25.68 -10.69
N LEU A 104 -24.92 -24.71 -11.60
CA LEU A 104 -23.75 -23.84 -11.57
C LEU A 104 -23.69 -23.04 -10.25
N GLN A 105 -24.82 -22.45 -9.83
CA GLN A 105 -24.89 -21.72 -8.56
C GLN A 105 -24.66 -22.64 -7.37
N ALA A 106 -25.20 -23.87 -7.39
CA ALA A 106 -24.96 -24.86 -6.35
C ALA A 106 -23.47 -25.23 -6.25
N LEU A 107 -22.80 -25.42 -7.40
CA LEU A 107 -21.36 -25.65 -7.46
C LEU A 107 -20.57 -24.46 -6.91
N PHE A 108 -20.92 -23.24 -7.31
CA PHE A 108 -20.25 -22.03 -6.82
C PHE A 108 -20.30 -21.94 -5.29
N ASN A 109 -21.47 -22.21 -4.69
CA ASN A 109 -21.66 -22.13 -3.24
C ASN A 109 -20.84 -23.17 -2.46
N VAL A 110 -20.63 -24.38 -3.00
CA VAL A 110 -19.86 -25.42 -2.29
C VAL A 110 -18.35 -25.28 -2.47
N CYS A 111 -17.91 -24.56 -3.50
CA CYS A 111 -16.50 -24.24 -3.72
C CYS A 111 -15.97 -23.19 -2.74
N GLU A 112 -16.85 -22.44 -2.09
CA GLU A 112 -16.46 -21.41 -1.14
C GLU A 112 -15.92 -22.03 0.17
N PRO A 113 -14.69 -21.71 0.59
CA PRO A 113 -14.14 -22.19 1.86
C PRO A 113 -14.89 -21.62 3.07
N SER A 114 -15.19 -22.48 4.07
CA SER A 114 -15.84 -22.05 5.32
C SER A 114 -15.09 -20.93 6.05
N ARG A 115 -13.77 -20.80 5.85
CA ARG A 115 -12.97 -19.70 6.41
C ARG A 115 -13.39 -18.31 5.91
N GLN A 116 -13.89 -18.18 4.68
CA GLN A 116 -14.45 -16.89 4.22
C GLN A 116 -15.68 -16.50 5.04
N GLU A 117 -16.54 -17.47 5.37
CA GLU A 117 -17.71 -17.24 6.22
C GLU A 117 -17.30 -16.93 7.67
N VAL A 118 -16.27 -17.60 8.21
CA VAL A 118 -15.71 -17.22 9.51
C VAL A 118 -15.28 -15.77 9.51
N LEU A 119 -14.48 -15.34 8.52
CA LEU A 119 -14.00 -13.95 8.42
C LEU A 119 -15.17 -12.95 8.30
N ARG A 120 -16.21 -13.26 7.51
CA ARG A 120 -17.42 -12.42 7.43
C ARG A 120 -18.15 -12.32 8.77
N ARG A 121 -18.28 -13.42 9.51
CA ARG A 121 -18.95 -13.42 10.81
C ARG A 121 -18.12 -12.73 11.89
N LEU A 122 -16.80 -12.84 11.86
CA LEU A 122 -15.91 -12.07 12.73
C LEU A 122 -16.09 -10.56 12.51
N ASN A 123 -16.36 -10.15 11.27
CA ASN A 123 -16.62 -8.76 10.91
C ASN A 123 -17.99 -8.21 11.36
N LEU A 124 -18.82 -9.00 12.07
CA LEU A 124 -20.10 -8.51 12.62
C LEU A 124 -19.92 -7.64 13.87
N THR A 125 -18.74 -7.66 14.50
CA THR A 125 -18.44 -6.84 15.68
C THR A 125 -18.18 -5.39 15.28
N THR A 126 -18.39 -4.45 16.19
CA THR A 126 -18.20 -3.00 15.95
C THR A 126 -16.79 -2.68 15.44
N ASP A 127 -15.77 -3.32 16.00
CA ASP A 127 -14.35 -3.11 15.65
C ASP A 127 -13.77 -4.27 14.81
N GLY A 128 -14.62 -5.18 14.32
CA GLY A 128 -14.18 -6.42 13.68
C GLY A 128 -13.34 -6.20 12.42
N THR A 129 -13.64 -5.16 11.64
CA THR A 129 -12.84 -4.83 10.47
C THR A 129 -11.41 -4.43 10.86
N HIS A 130 -11.26 -3.61 11.92
CA HIS A 130 -9.95 -3.19 12.42
C HIS A 130 -9.14 -4.39 12.90
N GLU A 131 -9.76 -5.24 13.72
CA GLU A 131 -9.12 -6.43 14.28
C GLU A 131 -8.73 -7.44 13.20
N LEU A 132 -9.55 -7.60 12.15
CA LEU A 132 -9.21 -8.45 11.01
C LEU A 132 -8.06 -7.88 10.17
N VAL A 133 -7.94 -6.54 10.05
CA VAL A 133 -6.79 -5.91 9.40
C VAL A 133 -5.51 -6.23 10.19
N GLY A 134 -5.54 -6.12 11.51
CA GLY A 134 -4.43 -6.54 12.38
C GLY A 134 -4.11 -8.04 12.27
N MET A 135 -5.13 -8.90 12.24
CA MET A 135 -4.96 -10.34 12.04
C MET A 135 -4.28 -10.66 10.70
N ARG A 136 -4.63 -9.94 9.63
CA ARG A 136 -3.97 -10.09 8.33
C ARG A 136 -2.54 -9.56 8.36
N GLU A 137 -2.25 -8.51 9.11
CA GLU A 137 -0.89 -8.02 9.31
C GLU A 137 0.01 -9.09 9.96
N ASP A 138 -0.46 -9.73 11.03
CA ASP A 138 0.22 -10.87 11.67
C ASP A 138 0.50 -12.00 10.64
N LEU A 139 -0.51 -12.37 9.85
CA LEU A 139 -0.40 -13.37 8.78
C LEU A 139 0.66 -12.97 7.74
N LEU A 140 0.69 -11.71 7.30
CA LEU A 140 1.66 -11.22 6.33
C LEU A 140 3.10 -11.25 6.87
N GLY A 141 3.28 -11.15 8.19
CA GLY A 141 4.57 -11.26 8.86
C GLY A 141 5.20 -12.65 8.73
N VAL A 142 4.37 -13.70 8.77
CA VAL A 142 4.83 -15.12 8.69
C VAL A 142 4.76 -15.72 7.29
N LEU A 143 4.01 -15.10 6.37
CA LEU A 143 3.68 -15.66 5.05
C LEU A 143 4.92 -16.07 4.21
N LYS A 144 6.01 -15.30 4.29
CA LYS A 144 7.25 -15.61 3.52
C LYS A 144 7.90 -16.92 3.98
N ALA A 145 7.85 -17.21 5.28
CA ALA A 145 8.39 -18.44 5.85
C ALA A 145 7.41 -19.63 5.69
N HIS A 146 6.11 -19.35 5.61
CA HIS A 146 5.04 -20.34 5.54
C HIS A 146 4.16 -20.14 4.30
N PRO A 147 4.65 -20.45 3.07
CA PRO A 147 3.91 -20.22 1.83
C PRO A 147 2.60 -21.03 1.72
N GLY A 148 2.44 -22.09 2.51
CA GLY A 148 1.18 -22.85 2.61
C GLY A 148 -0.01 -22.04 3.12
N LEU A 149 0.23 -20.87 3.74
CA LEU A 149 -0.82 -19.95 4.21
C LEU A 149 -1.34 -19.00 3.12
N GLN A 150 -0.79 -19.06 1.90
CA GLN A 150 -1.22 -18.21 0.79
C GLN A 150 -2.72 -18.27 0.50
N PRO A 151 -3.40 -19.43 0.52
CA PRO A 151 -4.85 -19.49 0.29
C PRO A 151 -5.66 -18.66 1.30
N LEU A 152 -5.24 -18.64 2.58
CA LEU A 152 -5.89 -17.81 3.59
C LEU A 152 -5.68 -16.32 3.31
N ASN A 153 -4.47 -15.92 2.93
CA ASN A 153 -4.20 -14.53 2.53
C ASN A 153 -5.02 -14.10 1.30
N ASP A 154 -5.27 -15.01 0.35
CA ASP A 154 -6.07 -14.73 -0.83
C ASP A 154 -7.55 -14.49 -0.48
N ASP A 155 -8.10 -15.26 0.47
CA ASP A 155 -9.46 -15.04 0.98
C ASP A 155 -9.60 -13.71 1.73
N PHE A 156 -8.62 -13.38 2.56
CA PHE A 156 -8.52 -12.06 3.19
C PHE A 156 -8.52 -10.95 2.13
N ALA A 157 -7.71 -11.10 1.07
CA ALA A 157 -7.64 -10.12 0.00
C ALA A 157 -8.95 -9.99 -0.77
N HIS A 158 -9.64 -11.11 -1.02
CA HIS A 158 -10.97 -11.13 -1.64
C HIS A 158 -11.99 -10.35 -0.82
N LEU A 159 -12.09 -10.64 0.49
CA LEU A 159 -13.04 -9.97 1.37
C LEU A 159 -12.72 -8.49 1.56
N PHE A 160 -11.45 -8.14 1.77
CA PHE A 160 -11.03 -6.75 1.94
C PHE A 160 -11.22 -5.93 0.66
N ALA A 161 -11.05 -6.51 -0.52
CA ALA A 161 -11.36 -5.81 -1.78
C ALA A 161 -12.84 -5.42 -1.89
N SER A 162 -13.74 -6.21 -1.28
CA SER A 162 -15.17 -5.90 -1.21
C SER A 162 -15.50 -4.89 -0.10
N TRP A 163 -14.92 -5.07 1.09
CA TRP A 163 -15.21 -4.23 2.26
C TRP A 163 -14.63 -2.82 2.16
N PHE A 164 -13.42 -2.68 1.60
CA PHE A 164 -12.76 -1.38 1.40
C PHE A 164 -13.05 -0.82 0.02
N ASN A 165 -14.33 -0.73 -0.32
CA ASN A 165 -14.77 -0.18 -1.59
C ASN A 165 -14.42 1.31 -1.68
N ARG A 166 -13.78 1.70 -2.78
CA ARG A 166 -13.43 3.09 -3.10
C ARG A 166 -14.58 4.10 -2.90
N GLY A 167 -15.84 3.68 -3.11
CA GLY A 167 -17.00 4.56 -3.02
C GLY A 167 -17.26 5.11 -1.61
N PHE A 168 -16.69 4.49 -0.58
CA PHE A 168 -16.81 4.94 0.81
C PHE A 168 -15.52 5.58 1.35
N LEU A 169 -14.49 5.72 0.52
CA LEU A 169 -13.29 6.45 0.92
C LEU A 169 -13.59 7.93 1.01
N VAL A 170 -13.26 8.51 2.16
CA VAL A 170 -13.44 9.93 2.44
C VAL A 170 -12.07 10.58 2.52
N LEU A 171 -11.81 11.52 1.61
CA LEU A 171 -10.67 12.40 1.69
C LEU A 171 -10.92 13.47 2.78
N ARG A 172 -9.98 13.62 3.72
CA ARG A 172 -9.99 14.69 4.72
C ARG A 172 -8.67 15.44 4.69
N ARG A 173 -8.72 16.76 4.87
CA ARG A 173 -7.54 17.59 5.13
C ARG A 173 -7.05 17.32 6.56
N ILE A 174 -5.74 17.15 6.71
CA ILE A 174 -5.07 16.99 7.99
C ILE A 174 -4.26 18.26 8.26
N ASP A 175 -4.48 18.84 9.44
CA ASP A 175 -3.82 20.06 9.91
C ASP A 175 -3.64 20.01 11.43
N TRP A 176 -3.11 21.08 12.01
CA TRP A 176 -2.87 21.14 13.46
C TRP A 176 -4.14 21.20 14.33
N ASN A 177 -5.32 21.41 13.73
CA ASN A 177 -6.61 21.33 14.43
C ASN A 177 -7.19 19.90 14.42
N THR A 178 -6.57 18.98 13.70
CA THR A 178 -6.98 17.57 13.65
C THR A 178 -6.80 16.93 15.04
N PRO A 179 -7.73 16.06 15.49
CA PRO A 179 -7.61 15.40 16.79
C PRO A 179 -6.26 14.74 17.01
N ALA A 180 -5.68 14.95 18.20
CA ALA A 180 -4.34 14.45 18.54
C ALA A 180 -4.19 12.93 18.37
N ALA A 181 -5.26 12.16 18.63
CA ALA A 181 -5.27 10.71 18.42
C ALA A 181 -5.03 10.30 16.95
N ILE A 182 -5.50 11.10 15.99
CA ILE A 182 -5.25 10.87 14.55
C ILE A 182 -3.82 11.31 14.20
N LEU A 183 -3.36 12.44 14.75
CA LEU A 183 -2.01 12.94 14.52
C LEU A 183 -0.93 11.98 15.05
N GLU A 184 -1.15 11.38 16.21
CA GLU A 184 -0.25 10.36 16.79
C GLU A 184 -0.13 9.14 15.88
N ARG A 185 -1.23 8.70 15.28
CA ARG A 185 -1.24 7.62 14.29
C ARG A 185 -0.42 7.98 13.05
N ILE A 186 -0.52 9.22 12.55
CA ILE A 186 0.27 9.68 11.40
C ILE A 186 1.76 9.65 11.70
N ILE A 187 2.19 10.04 12.91
CA ILE A 187 3.59 9.92 13.33
C ILE A 187 4.05 8.46 13.25
N HIS A 188 3.24 7.53 13.75
CA HIS A 188 3.58 6.11 13.77
C HIS A 188 3.67 5.49 12.37
N TYR A 189 2.85 5.93 11.43
CA TYR A 189 2.69 5.32 10.11
C TYR A 189 3.58 5.92 9.00
N GLU A 190 4.40 6.92 9.29
CA GLU A 190 5.26 7.55 8.28
C GLU A 190 6.39 6.64 7.79
N ALA A 191 6.19 6.04 6.62
CA ALA A 191 7.07 5.02 6.04
C ALA A 191 8.14 5.59 5.09
N VAL A 192 7.94 6.80 4.56
CA VAL A 192 8.84 7.39 3.55
C VAL A 192 9.94 8.20 4.24
N HIS A 193 9.54 9.18 5.06
CA HIS A 193 10.44 10.09 5.77
C HIS A 193 10.06 10.18 7.25
N GLU A 194 10.59 9.25 8.05
CA GLU A 194 10.28 9.07 9.48
C GLU A 194 10.11 10.41 10.22
N ILE A 195 8.93 10.61 10.82
CA ILE A 195 8.63 11.76 11.67
C ILE A 195 9.17 11.46 13.07
N GLN A 196 10.21 12.18 13.48
CA GLN A 196 10.93 11.89 14.73
C GLN A 196 10.15 12.31 15.98
N ASP A 197 9.41 13.41 15.90
CA ASP A 197 8.68 13.98 17.03
C ASP A 197 7.48 14.85 16.59
N TRP A 198 6.70 15.31 17.58
CA TRP A 198 5.57 16.21 17.38
C TRP A 198 5.98 17.56 16.76
N ASN A 199 7.21 18.01 16.95
CA ASN A 199 7.69 19.24 16.34
C ASN A 199 7.93 19.06 14.85
N ASP A 200 8.42 17.89 14.43
CA ASP A 200 8.57 17.52 13.03
C ASP A 200 7.22 17.39 12.34
N LEU A 201 6.25 16.72 12.98
CA LEU A 201 4.87 16.70 12.51
C LEU A 201 4.33 18.12 12.35
N ARG A 202 4.52 18.98 13.36
CA ARG A 202 4.05 20.36 13.30
C ARG A 202 4.66 21.13 12.13
N ARG A 203 5.96 20.99 11.86
CA ARG A 203 6.61 21.62 10.70
C ARG A 203 5.99 21.18 9.38
N ARG A 204 5.56 19.92 9.29
CA ARG A 204 4.94 19.34 8.08
C ARG A 204 3.47 19.70 7.93
N LEU A 205 2.76 20.03 9.01
CA LEU A 205 1.31 20.33 8.98
C LEU A 205 0.95 21.82 9.12
N ASP A 206 1.67 22.56 9.97
CA ASP A 206 1.36 23.94 10.38
C ASP A 206 2.04 24.98 9.46
N ALA A 207 2.95 24.54 8.59
CA ALA A 207 3.62 25.42 7.65
C ALA A 207 2.68 25.82 6.49
N ARG A 208 2.67 27.11 6.15
CA ARG A 208 1.78 27.66 5.11
C ARG A 208 2.01 27.02 3.73
N ASP A 209 3.23 26.59 3.47
CA ASP A 209 3.68 25.92 2.26
C ASP A 209 3.55 24.39 2.32
N ARG A 210 2.78 23.86 3.27
CA ARG A 210 2.48 22.43 3.38
C ARG A 210 0.99 22.17 3.38
N ARG A 211 0.59 21.03 2.81
CA ARG A 211 -0.74 20.46 2.89
C ARG A 211 -0.60 18.98 3.19
N CYS A 212 -1.48 18.45 4.02
CA CYS A 212 -1.57 17.03 4.29
C CYS A 212 -3.01 16.58 4.13
N PHE A 213 -3.19 15.40 3.57
CA PHE A 213 -4.49 14.78 3.38
C PHE A 213 -4.44 13.33 3.82
N ALA A 214 -5.57 12.80 4.28
CA ALA A 214 -5.69 11.38 4.55
C ALA A 214 -7.03 10.83 4.05
N PHE A 215 -7.01 9.58 3.62
CA PHE A 215 -8.17 8.80 3.23
C PHE A 215 -8.63 7.96 4.42
N PHE A 216 -9.91 8.07 4.73
CA PHE A 216 -10.58 7.32 5.78
C PHE A 216 -11.63 6.39 5.18
N HIS A 217 -11.91 5.29 5.86
CA HIS A 217 -13.01 4.40 5.50
C HIS A 217 -13.90 4.17 6.72
N PRO A 218 -15.24 4.26 6.59
CA PRO A 218 -16.15 4.16 7.73
C PRO A 218 -16.02 2.84 8.49
N ALA A 219 -15.62 1.75 7.83
CA ALA A 219 -15.45 0.44 8.46
C ALA A 219 -14.30 0.36 9.47
N ILE A 220 -13.33 1.30 9.45
CA ILE A 220 -12.18 1.29 10.38
C ILE A 220 -12.15 2.55 11.28
N GLY A 221 -13.25 3.32 11.29
CA GLY A 221 -13.39 4.53 12.10
C GLY A 221 -12.40 5.63 11.72
N ASP A 222 -11.72 6.19 12.73
CA ASP A 222 -10.75 7.28 12.58
C ASP A 222 -9.30 6.78 12.36
N GLU A 223 -9.12 5.58 11.79
CA GLU A 223 -7.81 5.15 11.27
C GLU A 223 -7.59 5.74 9.86
N PRO A 224 -6.51 6.51 9.64
CA PRO A 224 -6.10 6.88 8.30
C PRO A 224 -5.65 5.61 7.56
N LEU A 225 -6.13 5.40 6.33
CA LEU A 225 -5.70 4.30 5.48
C LEU A 225 -4.49 4.68 4.64
N ILE A 226 -4.56 5.86 4.04
CA ILE A 226 -3.51 6.45 3.23
C ILE A 226 -3.39 7.88 3.65
N PHE A 227 -2.18 8.39 3.83
CA PHE A 227 -1.97 9.82 3.93
C PHE A 227 -0.98 10.31 2.87
N VAL A 228 -1.12 11.59 2.55
CA VAL A 228 -0.49 12.26 1.42
C VAL A 228 0.03 13.61 1.90
N GLU A 229 1.35 13.76 1.87
CA GLU A 229 2.05 14.99 2.20
C GLU A 229 2.42 15.76 0.94
N VAL A 230 2.14 17.06 0.95
CA VAL A 230 2.30 17.96 -0.19
C VAL A 230 3.06 19.21 0.23
N ALA A 231 4.11 19.54 -0.50
CA ALA A 231 4.82 20.80 -0.40
C ALA A 231 4.41 21.72 -1.54
N LEU A 232 4.06 22.96 -1.22
CA LEU A 232 3.85 24.01 -2.20
C LEU A 232 5.21 24.56 -2.63
N TYR A 233 5.44 24.62 -3.94
CA TYR A 233 6.74 24.91 -4.52
C TYR A 233 6.63 25.85 -5.72
N LYS A 234 7.75 26.45 -6.11
CA LYS A 234 7.89 27.22 -7.35
C LYS A 234 8.82 26.48 -8.31
N GLY A 235 8.26 25.99 -9.41
CA GLY A 235 8.91 25.03 -10.30
C GLY A 235 8.87 23.58 -9.79
N LEU A 236 9.59 22.69 -10.46
CA LEU A 236 9.58 21.26 -10.13
C LEU A 236 10.76 20.91 -9.19
N PRO A 237 10.51 20.38 -7.98
CA PRO A 237 11.58 19.98 -7.08
C PRO A 237 12.32 18.74 -7.58
N ASP A 238 13.63 18.73 -7.43
CA ASP A 238 14.53 17.64 -7.80
C ASP A 238 15.22 16.98 -6.59
N GLN A 239 15.22 17.64 -5.42
CA GLN A 239 15.81 17.14 -4.18
C GLN A 239 14.84 17.18 -3.01
N ILE A 240 14.92 16.20 -2.12
CA ILE A 240 14.03 16.07 -0.96
C ILE A 240 14.52 16.83 0.27
N GLN A 241 15.84 16.97 0.44
CA GLN A 241 16.46 17.61 1.58
C GLN A 241 15.94 19.05 1.83
N PRO A 242 15.77 19.91 0.80
CA PRO A 242 15.18 21.24 1.00
C PRO A 242 13.76 21.20 1.54
N ILE A 243 12.97 20.19 1.15
CA ILE A 243 11.58 20.02 1.60
C ILE A 243 11.52 19.59 3.08
N LEU A 244 12.41 18.68 3.49
CA LEU A 244 12.42 18.10 4.84
C LEU A 244 13.12 18.99 5.88
N SER A 245 14.17 19.71 5.49
CA SER A 245 15.00 20.48 6.44
C SER A 245 14.22 21.52 7.25
N GLY A 246 13.09 22.02 6.72
CA GLY A 246 12.21 22.98 7.39
C GLY A 246 12.89 24.30 7.80
N THR A 247 14.16 24.50 7.44
CA THR A 247 15.00 25.60 7.93
C THR A 247 14.71 26.89 7.16
N HIS A 248 14.17 26.77 5.95
CA HIS A 248 13.69 27.87 5.14
C HIS A 248 12.29 27.57 4.62
N ARG A 249 11.40 28.57 4.68
CA ARG A 249 10.12 28.50 3.97
C ARG A 249 10.42 28.43 2.48
N LEU A 250 9.86 27.43 1.79
CA LEU A 250 10.08 27.29 0.34
C LEU A 250 9.41 28.43 -0.42
N ILE A 251 8.32 28.94 0.14
CA ILE A 251 7.56 30.11 -0.33
C ILE A 251 7.06 30.93 0.86
N GLU A 252 7.01 32.26 0.71
CA GLU A 252 6.47 33.15 1.75
C GLU A 252 4.94 33.18 1.76
N ASP A 253 4.34 33.05 0.57
CA ASP A 253 2.90 33.10 0.33
C ASP A 253 2.48 31.90 -0.56
N PRO A 254 1.50 31.08 -0.13
CA PRO A 254 0.92 29.99 -0.93
C PRO A 254 0.46 30.41 -2.32
N ASP A 255 0.01 31.67 -2.50
CA ASP A 255 -0.52 32.15 -3.78
C ASP A 255 0.57 32.29 -4.87
N VAL A 256 1.84 32.34 -4.47
CA VAL A 256 3.00 32.40 -5.37
C VAL A 256 3.40 31.01 -5.90
N ALA A 257 2.89 29.94 -5.28
CA ALA A 257 3.17 28.57 -5.71
C ALA A 257 2.54 28.29 -7.07
N ASP A 258 3.32 27.66 -7.96
CA ASP A 258 2.82 27.10 -9.22
C ASP A 258 2.76 25.57 -9.21
N THR A 259 3.34 24.94 -8.18
CA THR A 259 3.56 23.49 -8.12
C THR A 259 3.14 22.93 -6.76
N ALA A 260 2.35 21.86 -6.79
CA ALA A 260 2.10 20.98 -5.65
C ALA A 260 2.99 19.74 -5.78
N ALA A 261 3.95 19.61 -4.86
CA ALA A 261 4.91 18.52 -4.82
C ALA A 261 4.50 17.45 -3.78
N PHE A 262 4.02 16.30 -4.25
CA PHE A 262 3.72 15.14 -3.40
C PHE A 262 5.01 14.44 -2.99
N PHE A 263 5.43 14.57 -1.74
CA PHE A 263 6.71 14.05 -1.27
C PHE A 263 6.58 12.89 -0.27
N GLY A 264 5.41 12.71 0.33
CA GLY A 264 5.09 11.58 1.20
C GLY A 264 3.76 10.96 0.79
N ILE A 265 3.75 9.66 0.49
CA ILE A 265 2.51 8.89 0.30
C ILE A 265 2.70 7.55 0.99
N SER A 266 1.95 7.35 2.06
CA SER A 266 2.13 6.21 2.96
C SER A 266 0.81 5.47 3.11
N ASN A 267 0.86 4.14 2.98
CA ASN A 267 -0.23 3.26 3.41
C ASN A 267 -0.01 2.94 4.88
N CYS A 268 -0.93 3.35 5.73
CA CYS A 268 -0.84 3.20 7.18
C CYS A 268 -1.05 1.76 7.64
N GLN A 269 -1.79 0.98 6.86
CA GLN A 269 -2.29 -0.32 7.29
C GLN A 269 -1.55 -1.43 6.55
N THR A 270 -0.57 -2.06 7.21
CA THR A 270 0.18 -3.20 6.65
C THR A 270 -0.77 -4.33 6.27
N GLY A 271 -1.79 -4.57 7.10
CA GLY A 271 -2.85 -5.53 6.83
C GLY A 271 -3.63 -5.24 5.54
N LEU A 272 -3.61 -4.03 4.99
CA LEU A 272 -4.23 -3.70 3.70
C LEU A 272 -3.25 -3.72 2.53
N ARG A 273 -2.05 -4.26 2.72
CA ARG A 273 -1.08 -4.42 1.63
C ARG A 273 -1.67 -5.23 0.47
N GLY A 274 -1.56 -4.65 -0.73
CA GLY A 274 -2.07 -5.25 -1.97
C GLY A 274 -3.57 -5.07 -2.20
N ILE A 275 -4.32 -4.44 -1.28
CA ILE A 275 -5.72 -4.07 -1.50
C ILE A 275 -5.75 -2.77 -2.30
N SER A 276 -6.49 -2.77 -3.41
CA SER A 276 -6.68 -1.56 -4.21
C SER A 276 -7.82 -0.74 -3.62
N PHE A 277 -7.52 0.53 -3.31
CA PHE A 277 -8.49 1.54 -2.91
C PHE A 277 -9.09 2.30 -4.10
N GLY A 278 -9.00 1.68 -5.29
CA GLY A 278 -9.26 2.33 -6.55
C GLY A 278 -8.04 3.07 -7.10
N ASN A 279 -8.06 3.25 -8.40
CA ASN A 279 -7.16 4.17 -9.10
C ASN A 279 -7.81 5.56 -9.05
N PHE A 280 -7.02 6.64 -9.06
CA PHE A 280 -7.44 8.05 -8.94
C PHE A 280 -7.49 8.65 -7.52
N LEU A 281 -6.81 8.04 -6.54
CA LEU A 281 -6.64 8.66 -5.22
C LEU A 281 -6.00 10.05 -5.34
N ILE A 282 -4.91 10.14 -6.10
CA ILE A 282 -4.18 11.40 -6.29
C ILE A 282 -5.01 12.41 -7.09
N LYS A 283 -5.88 11.96 -7.99
CA LYS A 283 -6.79 12.85 -8.73
C LYS A 283 -7.69 13.65 -7.76
N GLN A 284 -8.20 13.02 -6.71
CA GLN A 284 -9.03 13.70 -5.71
C GLN A 284 -8.22 14.78 -4.95
N VAL A 285 -7.00 14.44 -4.51
CA VAL A 285 -6.13 15.41 -3.82
C VAL A 285 -5.76 16.57 -4.73
N VAL A 286 -5.46 16.30 -6.01
CA VAL A 286 -5.17 17.31 -7.02
C VAL A 286 -6.38 18.23 -7.25
N GLN A 287 -7.60 17.69 -7.30
CA GLN A 287 -8.82 18.48 -7.45
C GLN A 287 -9.05 19.38 -6.23
N GLU A 288 -8.89 18.85 -5.02
CA GLU A 288 -9.00 19.61 -3.77
C GLU A 288 -7.99 20.77 -3.73
N LEU A 289 -6.72 20.48 -4.03
CA LEU A 289 -5.67 21.49 -4.10
C LEU A 289 -5.94 22.56 -5.16
N LYS A 290 -6.48 22.18 -6.33
CA LYS A 290 -6.80 23.13 -7.40
C LYS A 290 -8.00 24.01 -7.07
N GLN A 291 -8.94 23.51 -6.27
CA GLN A 291 -10.05 24.30 -5.76
C GLN A 291 -9.58 25.29 -4.69
N GLU A 292 -8.69 24.86 -3.79
CA GLU A 292 -8.12 25.72 -2.75
C GLU A 292 -7.16 26.78 -3.33
N LEU A 293 -6.28 26.37 -4.25
CA LEU A 293 -5.20 27.19 -4.82
C LEU A 293 -5.24 27.13 -6.36
N PRO A 294 -6.08 27.97 -7.00
CA PRO A 294 -6.26 27.94 -8.47
C PRO A 294 -5.00 28.27 -9.28
N ASN A 295 -3.99 28.89 -8.66
CA ASN A 295 -2.71 29.25 -9.30
C ASN A 295 -1.82 28.03 -9.58
N LEU A 296 -2.08 26.89 -8.94
CA LEU A 296 -1.31 25.66 -9.14
C LEU A 296 -1.49 25.13 -10.56
N ARG A 297 -0.37 25.00 -11.27
CA ARG A 297 -0.28 24.50 -12.65
C ARG A 297 0.29 23.10 -12.71
N HIS A 298 1.21 22.78 -11.82
CA HIS A 298 1.94 21.52 -11.82
C HIS A 298 1.61 20.69 -10.58
N PHE A 299 1.26 19.43 -10.80
CA PHE A 299 1.00 18.46 -9.75
C PHE A 299 1.99 17.33 -9.94
N VAL A 300 3.04 17.30 -9.12
CA VAL A 300 4.20 16.46 -9.37
C VAL A 300 4.57 15.73 -8.09
N THR A 301 5.05 14.49 -8.20
CA THR A 301 5.59 13.80 -7.03
C THR A 301 7.09 14.01 -6.93
N LEU A 302 7.68 13.79 -5.76
CA LEU A 302 9.09 13.52 -5.61
C LEU A 302 9.22 12.15 -4.94
N SER A 303 9.23 11.12 -5.77
CA SER A 303 9.05 9.73 -5.35
C SER A 303 10.39 8.98 -5.25
N PRO A 304 10.54 8.09 -4.26
CA PRO A 304 11.70 7.20 -4.18
C PRO A 304 11.64 6.09 -5.24
N VAL A 305 12.77 5.44 -5.50
CA VAL A 305 12.88 4.32 -6.46
C VAL A 305 13.34 3.03 -5.77
N PRO A 306 12.57 2.47 -4.82
CA PRO A 306 13.01 1.30 -4.06
C PRO A 306 13.29 0.09 -4.97
N GLY A 307 14.33 -0.66 -4.62
CA GLY A 307 14.79 -1.84 -5.35
C GLY A 307 15.66 -1.53 -6.57
N PHE A 308 15.88 -0.25 -6.91
CA PHE A 308 16.73 0.10 -8.04
C PHE A 308 18.21 -0.21 -7.80
N ARG A 309 18.74 0.05 -6.59
CA ARG A 309 20.13 -0.31 -6.27
C ARG A 309 20.36 -1.81 -6.37
N GLN A 310 19.45 -2.61 -5.80
CA GLN A 310 19.49 -4.07 -5.91
C GLN A 310 19.45 -4.54 -7.37
N TRP A 311 18.66 -3.89 -8.22
CA TRP A 311 18.63 -4.20 -9.65
C TRP A 311 19.94 -3.84 -10.34
N LEU A 312 20.55 -2.69 -10.04
CA LEU A 312 21.88 -2.32 -10.54
C LEU A 312 22.95 -3.33 -10.13
N ASP A 313 22.95 -3.75 -8.86
CA ASP A 313 23.90 -4.73 -8.35
C ASP A 313 23.75 -6.06 -9.13
N SER A 314 22.51 -6.52 -9.35
CA SER A 314 22.24 -7.73 -10.16
C SER A 314 22.65 -7.60 -11.62
N LEU A 315 22.65 -6.38 -12.16
CA LEU A 315 23.07 -6.09 -13.53
C LEU A 315 24.61 -6.08 -13.63
N GLN A 316 25.30 -5.56 -12.61
CA GLN A 316 26.75 -5.57 -12.50
C GLN A 316 27.32 -6.99 -12.35
N GLU A 317 26.59 -7.90 -11.69
CA GLU A 317 26.91 -9.34 -11.64
C GLU A 317 26.77 -10.04 -13.01
N GLN A 318 26.02 -9.45 -13.95
CA GLN A 318 25.76 -9.98 -15.28
C GLN A 318 26.59 -9.22 -16.33
N GLU A 319 27.91 -9.43 -16.32
CA GLU A 319 28.87 -8.73 -17.20
C GLU A 319 28.44 -8.69 -18.67
N GLU A 320 27.85 -9.78 -19.18
CA GLU A 320 27.40 -9.88 -20.58
C GLU A 320 26.25 -8.94 -20.97
N ARG A 321 25.59 -8.26 -20.02
CA ARG A 321 24.45 -7.34 -20.25
C ARG A 321 24.83 -5.86 -20.26
N LEU A 322 26.06 -5.51 -19.89
CA LEU A 322 26.55 -4.13 -19.88
C LEU A 322 27.73 -3.98 -20.83
N ASP A 323 27.91 -2.79 -21.39
CA ASP A 323 29.18 -2.46 -22.03
C ASP A 323 30.30 -2.27 -20.99
N ASP A 324 31.55 -2.50 -21.41
CA ASP A 324 32.71 -2.48 -20.51
C ASP A 324 32.89 -1.14 -19.77
N ASP A 325 32.63 0.00 -20.43
CA ASP A 325 32.80 1.34 -19.82
C ASP A 325 31.70 1.64 -18.79
N ALA A 326 30.46 1.21 -19.07
CA ALA A 326 29.38 1.28 -18.09
C ALA A 326 29.63 0.36 -16.90
N HIS A 327 30.16 -0.84 -17.13
CA HIS A 327 30.49 -1.79 -16.06
C HIS A 327 31.56 -1.21 -15.12
N GLU A 328 32.67 -0.70 -15.66
CA GLU A 328 33.73 -0.04 -14.87
C GLU A 328 33.20 1.19 -14.13
N THR A 329 32.34 1.99 -14.77
CA THR A 329 31.76 3.19 -14.14
C THR A 329 30.82 2.83 -12.99
N LEU A 330 30.02 1.77 -13.10
CA LEU A 330 29.12 1.33 -12.02
C LEU A 330 29.88 0.83 -10.79
N ALA A 331 31.07 0.25 -10.95
CA ALA A 331 31.91 -0.18 -9.83
C ALA A 331 32.28 0.98 -8.88
N LEU A 332 32.22 2.24 -9.35
CA LEU A 332 32.40 3.41 -8.48
C LEU A 332 31.33 3.52 -7.38
N LEU A 333 30.18 2.86 -7.51
CA LEU A 333 29.13 2.80 -6.48
C LEU A 333 29.52 2.00 -5.22
N GLU A 334 30.65 1.29 -5.25
CA GLU A 334 31.22 0.58 -4.09
C GLU A 334 31.90 1.53 -3.10
N ASP A 335 32.36 2.70 -3.57
CA ASP A 335 32.92 3.74 -2.70
C ASP A 335 31.78 4.44 -1.93
N PRO A 336 31.68 4.33 -0.59
CA PRO A 336 30.58 4.93 0.16
C PRO A 336 30.44 6.44 -0.05
N ASP A 337 31.53 7.13 -0.37
CA ASP A 337 31.59 8.59 -0.52
C ASP A 337 31.57 9.04 -2.00
N TRP A 338 31.22 8.15 -2.95
CA TRP A 338 31.17 8.45 -4.39
C TRP A 338 30.33 9.69 -4.71
N HIS A 339 29.29 9.95 -3.92
CA HIS A 339 28.34 11.05 -4.10
C HIS A 339 28.90 12.41 -3.67
N SER A 340 29.97 12.42 -2.85
CA SER A 340 30.66 13.63 -2.40
C SER A 340 31.78 14.08 -3.34
N ASP A 341 32.25 13.19 -4.23
CA ASP A 341 33.22 13.49 -5.28
C ASP A 341 32.50 13.89 -6.58
N PRO A 342 32.54 15.17 -7.01
CA PRO A 342 31.82 15.64 -8.19
C PRO A 342 32.21 14.90 -9.48
N ALA A 343 33.48 14.51 -9.62
CA ALA A 343 33.96 13.83 -10.82
C ALA A 343 33.40 12.40 -10.92
N LYS A 344 33.38 11.66 -9.80
CA LYS A 344 32.75 10.33 -9.74
C LYS A 344 31.24 10.43 -9.91
N ALA A 345 30.60 11.36 -9.21
CA ALA A 345 29.17 11.57 -9.28
C ALA A 345 28.69 11.93 -10.70
N ASP A 346 29.44 12.76 -11.44
CA ASP A 346 29.11 13.12 -12.83
C ASP A 346 29.25 11.93 -13.79
N ARG A 347 30.32 11.12 -13.66
CA ARG A 347 30.47 9.88 -14.46
C ARG A 347 29.33 8.91 -14.18
N LEU A 348 29.04 8.67 -12.91
CA LEU A 348 27.94 7.80 -12.49
C LEU A 348 26.60 8.31 -12.98
N ARG A 349 26.34 9.62 -12.94
CA ARG A 349 25.09 10.21 -13.45
C ARG A 349 24.80 9.81 -14.88
N ASP A 350 25.81 9.83 -15.74
CA ASP A 350 25.66 9.63 -17.17
C ASP A 350 25.38 8.16 -17.53
N VAL A 351 25.72 7.22 -16.65
CA VAL A 351 25.39 5.79 -16.77
C VAL A 351 24.10 5.43 -16.02
N VAL A 352 23.96 5.89 -14.77
CA VAL A 352 22.87 5.51 -13.87
C VAL A 352 21.52 6.10 -14.31
N LYS A 353 21.46 7.36 -14.78
CA LYS A 353 20.18 7.94 -15.22
C LYS A 353 19.57 7.22 -16.44
N PRO A 354 20.33 6.89 -17.50
CA PRO A 354 19.82 6.04 -18.58
C PRO A 354 19.33 4.68 -18.09
N LEU A 355 20.11 3.97 -17.27
CA LEU A 355 19.73 2.67 -16.72
C LEU A 355 18.45 2.75 -15.87
N ALA A 356 18.28 3.83 -15.09
CA ALA A 356 17.04 4.09 -14.36
C ALA A 356 15.82 4.27 -15.29
N ALA A 357 15.99 4.95 -16.43
CA ALA A 357 14.93 5.07 -17.42
C ALA A 357 14.58 3.70 -18.06
N HIS A 358 15.57 2.85 -18.29
CA HIS A 358 15.32 1.47 -18.73
C HIS A 358 14.58 0.67 -17.66
N TYR A 359 15.05 0.67 -16.41
CA TYR A 359 14.42 -0.02 -15.29
C TYR A 359 12.95 0.37 -15.07
N LEU A 360 12.64 1.67 -15.12
CA LEU A 360 11.28 2.16 -14.90
C LEU A 360 10.33 1.88 -16.07
N LEU A 361 10.85 1.76 -17.30
CA LEU A 361 10.03 1.60 -18.51
C LEU A 361 9.94 0.17 -19.02
N GLN A 362 11.03 -0.61 -18.96
CA GLN A 362 11.15 -1.91 -19.61
C GLN A 362 11.09 -3.06 -18.61
N GLU A 363 11.81 -2.97 -17.49
CA GLU A 363 11.89 -4.08 -16.53
C GLU A 363 10.52 -4.39 -15.91
N LYS A 364 10.11 -5.66 -15.99
CA LYS A 364 8.83 -6.16 -15.49
C LYS A 364 9.02 -7.26 -14.46
N ASN A 365 8.06 -7.39 -13.56
CA ASN A 365 7.96 -8.55 -12.68
C ASN A 365 7.32 -9.75 -13.41
N ALA A 366 7.23 -10.90 -12.72
CA ALA A 366 6.62 -12.12 -13.27
C ALA A 366 5.15 -11.97 -13.72
N LYS A 367 4.45 -10.91 -13.30
CA LYS A 367 3.08 -10.59 -13.70
C LYS A 367 3.01 -9.62 -14.89
N GLY A 368 4.14 -9.29 -15.52
CA GLY A 368 4.22 -8.35 -16.64
C GLY A 368 4.06 -6.87 -16.26
N LEU A 369 4.04 -6.55 -14.96
CA LEU A 369 3.90 -5.17 -14.47
C LEU A 369 5.27 -4.53 -14.23
N PRO A 370 5.42 -3.19 -14.29
CA PRO A 370 6.67 -2.50 -13.94
C PRO A 370 7.30 -3.03 -12.65
N LEU A 371 8.60 -3.30 -12.68
CA LEU A 371 9.29 -3.94 -11.56
C LEU A 371 9.20 -3.10 -10.29
N ASN A 372 9.41 -1.78 -10.40
CA ASN A 372 9.33 -0.86 -9.28
C ASN A 372 7.89 -0.68 -8.74
N PRO A 373 7.63 -0.91 -7.44
CA PRO A 373 6.29 -0.78 -6.86
C PRO A 373 5.73 0.66 -6.88
N VAL A 374 6.59 1.66 -6.68
CA VAL A 374 6.19 3.07 -6.66
C VAL A 374 5.79 3.56 -8.06
N ALA A 375 6.51 3.11 -9.10
CA ALA A 375 6.13 3.31 -10.49
C ALA A 375 4.76 2.71 -10.77
N ARG A 376 4.50 1.45 -10.37
CA ARG A 376 3.19 0.81 -10.54
C ARG A 376 2.07 1.63 -9.91
N PHE A 377 2.30 2.17 -8.71
CA PHE A 377 1.33 3.01 -8.02
C PHE A 377 1.02 4.30 -8.79
N HIS A 378 2.03 5.08 -9.17
CA HIS A 378 1.80 6.38 -9.84
C HIS A 378 1.26 6.23 -11.26
N LEU A 379 1.80 5.28 -12.04
CA LEU A 379 1.31 4.98 -13.38
C LEU A 379 -0.12 4.42 -13.33
N GLY A 380 -0.41 3.56 -12.34
CA GLY A 380 -1.78 3.10 -12.05
C GLY A 380 -2.73 4.24 -11.69
N ASN A 381 -2.24 5.33 -11.11
CA ASN A 381 -3.03 6.54 -10.85
C ASN A 381 -3.05 7.53 -12.03
N GLY A 382 -2.55 7.15 -13.21
CA GLY A 382 -2.60 7.97 -14.44
C GLY A 382 -1.48 9.01 -14.57
N ALA A 383 -0.43 8.92 -13.76
CA ALA A 383 0.71 9.83 -13.85
C ALA A 383 1.60 9.52 -15.06
N GLU A 384 2.31 10.54 -15.53
CA GLU A 384 3.41 10.41 -16.48
C GLU A 384 4.74 10.29 -15.71
N LEU A 385 5.61 9.36 -16.11
CA LEU A 385 7.02 9.38 -15.69
C LEU A 385 7.72 10.58 -16.31
N HIS A 386 7.89 11.65 -15.54
CA HIS A 386 8.21 12.97 -16.08
C HIS A 386 9.71 13.29 -16.04
N ARG A 387 10.38 13.10 -14.90
CA ARG A 387 11.80 13.43 -14.73
C ARG A 387 12.50 12.46 -13.78
N ILE A 388 13.74 12.10 -14.11
CA ILE A 388 14.65 11.33 -13.24
C ILE A 388 15.66 12.31 -12.61
N ASN A 389 15.67 12.36 -11.29
CA ASN A 389 16.46 13.30 -10.48
C ASN A 389 17.67 12.57 -9.91
N TRP A 390 18.86 13.02 -10.28
CA TRP A 390 20.13 12.49 -9.76
C TRP A 390 20.47 13.15 -8.44
N LEU A 391 20.90 12.36 -7.46
CA LEU A 391 21.12 12.82 -6.08
C LEU A 391 19.91 13.58 -5.52
N GLY A 392 18.71 13.08 -5.82
CA GLY A 392 17.46 13.62 -5.28
C GLY A 392 17.28 13.28 -3.80
N ASP A 393 17.84 12.17 -3.33
CA ASP A 393 17.90 11.82 -1.91
C ASP A 393 19.29 11.26 -1.53
N ILE A 394 20.13 12.11 -0.92
CA ILE A 394 21.45 11.73 -0.41
C ILE A 394 21.43 11.17 1.02
N SER A 395 20.25 10.88 1.59
CA SER A 395 20.19 10.16 2.86
C SER A 395 20.79 8.76 2.74
N ALA A 396 21.25 8.18 3.84
CA ALA A 396 21.76 6.80 3.84
C ALA A 396 20.73 5.81 3.23
N LYS A 397 19.44 6.01 3.54
CA LYS A 397 18.33 5.23 2.97
C LYS A 397 18.21 5.44 1.45
N GLY A 398 18.25 6.68 0.97
CA GLY A 398 18.17 7.01 -0.45
C GLY A 398 19.32 6.45 -1.29
N ILE A 399 20.55 6.53 -0.77
CA ILE A 399 21.74 5.94 -1.40
C ILE A 399 21.63 4.42 -1.45
N GLN A 400 21.24 3.77 -0.34
CA GLN A 400 21.10 2.32 -0.26
C GLN A 400 19.97 1.77 -1.16
N GLN A 401 18.84 2.48 -1.26
CA GLN A 401 17.68 1.99 -2.02
C GLN A 401 17.80 2.20 -3.53
N ALA A 402 18.41 3.31 -3.95
CA ALA A 402 18.32 3.77 -5.33
C ALA A 402 19.55 4.57 -5.82
N ALA A 403 20.71 4.47 -5.17
CA ALA A 403 21.89 5.31 -5.47
C ALA A 403 21.54 6.81 -5.47
N GLY A 404 20.66 7.22 -4.57
CA GLY A 404 20.20 8.60 -4.41
C GLY A 404 19.28 9.12 -5.51
N LEU A 405 18.79 8.24 -6.40
CA LEU A 405 17.78 8.62 -7.38
C LEU A 405 16.42 8.88 -6.75
N MET A 406 15.78 9.94 -7.23
CA MET A 406 14.35 10.16 -7.09
C MET A 406 13.72 10.43 -8.45
N VAL A 407 12.40 10.38 -8.49
CA VAL A 407 11.64 10.54 -9.74
C VAL A 407 10.48 11.48 -9.53
N ASN A 408 10.25 12.35 -10.51
CA ASN A 408 9.03 13.09 -10.61
C ASN A 408 8.01 12.37 -11.49
N TYR A 409 6.86 12.03 -10.92
CA TYR A 409 5.67 11.64 -11.69
C TYR A 409 4.74 12.85 -11.81
N LEU A 410 4.35 13.21 -13.03
CA LEU A 410 3.50 14.37 -13.31
C LEU A 410 2.04 13.94 -13.48
N TYR A 411 1.14 14.61 -12.77
CA TYR A 411 -0.30 14.45 -12.87
C TYR A 411 -0.91 15.59 -13.69
N VAL A 412 -1.20 15.33 -14.96
CA VAL A 412 -1.93 16.26 -15.83
C VAL A 412 -3.41 15.88 -15.78
N LEU A 413 -4.26 16.72 -15.16
CA LEU A 413 -5.66 16.37 -14.87
C LEU A 413 -6.43 15.84 -16.08
N GLU A 414 -6.20 16.43 -17.25
CA GLU A 414 -6.87 16.09 -18.51
C GLU A 414 -6.40 14.75 -19.09
N ASP A 415 -5.20 14.30 -18.73
CA ASP A 415 -4.59 13.07 -19.24
C ASP A 415 -4.66 11.89 -18.26
N ILE A 416 -4.99 12.13 -16.97
CA ILE A 416 -4.99 11.10 -15.92
C ILE A 416 -5.80 9.85 -16.34
N GLU A 417 -7.02 10.03 -16.81
CA GLU A 417 -7.89 8.91 -17.22
C GLU A 417 -7.33 8.19 -18.44
N ARG A 418 -6.90 8.93 -19.46
CA ARG A 418 -6.30 8.34 -20.67
C ARG A 418 -5.05 7.53 -20.34
N ASN A 419 -4.16 8.08 -19.52
CA ASN A 419 -2.92 7.42 -19.12
C ASN A 419 -3.22 6.18 -18.28
N HIS A 420 -4.20 6.25 -17.37
CA HIS A 420 -4.66 5.11 -16.58
C HIS A 420 -5.17 3.97 -17.47
N GLU A 421 -6.04 4.27 -18.43
CA GLU A 421 -6.62 3.28 -19.33
C GLU A 421 -5.56 2.62 -20.22
N GLN A 422 -4.63 3.43 -20.75
CA GLN A 422 -3.51 2.92 -21.57
C GLN A 422 -2.57 2.01 -20.76
N TYR A 423 -2.27 2.38 -19.52
CA TYR A 423 -1.44 1.59 -18.63
C TYR A 423 -2.13 0.28 -18.23
N THR A 424 -3.41 0.34 -17.85
CA THR A 424 -4.16 -0.82 -17.36
C THR A 424 -4.50 -1.81 -18.47
N THR A 425 -4.87 -1.31 -19.66
CA THR A 425 -5.30 -2.16 -20.79
C THR A 425 -4.11 -2.70 -21.59
N ASN A 426 -3.12 -1.85 -21.86
CA ASN A 426 -2.05 -2.15 -22.81
C ASN A 426 -0.66 -2.24 -22.17
N GLY A 427 -0.53 -1.96 -20.87
CA GLY A 427 0.78 -1.83 -20.21
C GLY A 427 1.59 -0.62 -20.68
N THR A 428 0.98 0.31 -21.42
CA THR A 428 1.66 1.47 -22.00
C THR A 428 1.99 2.49 -20.91
N ILE A 429 3.28 2.84 -20.79
CA ILE A 429 3.76 3.79 -19.79
C ILE A 429 3.87 5.18 -20.41
N ALA A 430 3.09 6.13 -19.88
CA ALA A 430 3.24 7.55 -20.20
C ALA A 430 4.59 8.07 -19.66
N CYS A 431 5.39 8.69 -20.52
CA CYS A 431 6.67 9.29 -20.13
C CYS A 431 7.02 10.52 -20.99
N SER A 432 7.76 11.45 -20.38
CA SER A 432 8.24 12.66 -21.05
C SER A 432 9.28 12.34 -22.14
N SER A 433 9.50 13.30 -23.05
CA SER A 433 10.56 13.19 -24.07
C SER A 433 11.94 12.99 -23.44
N SER A 434 12.24 13.70 -22.35
CA SER A 434 13.53 13.61 -21.67
C SER A 434 13.83 12.20 -21.12
N VAL A 435 12.81 11.52 -20.58
CA VAL A 435 12.93 10.15 -20.09
C VAL A 435 13.05 9.17 -21.26
N ARG A 436 12.32 9.41 -22.35
CA ARG A 436 12.44 8.60 -23.57
C ARG A 436 13.85 8.66 -24.17
N ASP A 437 14.48 9.83 -24.14
CA ASP A 437 15.86 10.01 -24.62
C ASP A 437 16.89 9.38 -23.67
N LEU A 438 16.65 9.40 -22.34
CA LEU A 438 17.44 8.61 -21.39
C LEU A 438 17.36 7.11 -21.70
N ARG A 439 16.16 6.58 -21.95
CA ARG A 439 15.98 5.17 -22.35
C ARG A 439 16.73 4.83 -23.65
N ARG A 440 16.70 5.73 -24.65
CA ARG A 440 17.46 5.55 -25.89
C ARG A 440 18.96 5.48 -25.66
N ARG A 441 19.48 6.25 -24.69
CA ARG A 441 20.89 6.15 -24.28
C ARG A 441 21.18 4.83 -23.56
N ALA A 442 20.26 4.35 -22.73
CA ALA A 442 20.41 3.08 -22.01
C ALA A 442 20.62 1.88 -22.94
N ARG A 443 19.98 1.88 -24.12
CA ARG A 443 20.19 0.87 -25.17
C ARG A 443 21.63 0.75 -25.67
N LYS A 444 22.42 1.83 -25.54
CA LYS A 444 23.85 1.79 -25.89
C LYS A 444 24.69 1.22 -24.76
N LEU A 445 24.18 1.29 -23.53
CA LEU A 445 24.85 0.78 -22.33
C LEU A 445 24.54 -0.71 -22.09
N LEU A 446 23.41 -1.18 -22.60
CA LEU A 446 22.98 -2.56 -22.47
C LEU A 446 23.33 -3.35 -23.72
N THR A 447 24.13 -4.40 -23.57
CA THR A 447 24.46 -5.35 -24.63
C THR A 447 23.29 -6.31 -24.85
N GLY A 448 22.89 -6.50 -26.12
CA GLY A 448 21.83 -7.45 -26.49
C GLY A 448 20.43 -6.86 -26.77
N GLU A 449 20.18 -5.57 -26.53
CA GLU A 449 18.95 -4.91 -27.00
C GLU A 449 19.07 -4.44 -28.47
N THR A 450 19.30 -5.37 -29.39
CA THR A 450 19.03 -5.15 -30.81
C THR A 450 17.68 -5.74 -31.17
N GLU A 451 16.59 -4.99 -31.01
CA GLU A 451 15.54 -4.93 -32.03
C GLU A 451 14.51 -3.79 -31.86
N LYS A 452 14.22 -3.21 -33.03
CA LYS A 452 13.12 -2.34 -33.52
C LYS A 452 12.24 -1.60 -32.51
#